data_AF-A0A935I8S0-F1
#
_entry.id   AF-A0A935I8S0-F1
#
_cell.length_a   1.000
_cell.length_b   1.000
_cell.length_c   1.000
_cell.angle_alpha   90.00
_cell.angle_beta   90.00
_cell.angle_gamma   90.00
#
_symmetry.space_group_name_H-M   'P 1'
#
loop_
_entity.id
_entity.type
_entity.pdbx_description
1 polymer ?
#
loop_
_entity_poly.entity_id
_entity_poly.type
_entity_poly.pdbx_seq_one_letter_code
_entity_poly.pdbx_strand_id
1 'polypeptide(L)'
;MRPKYEESVKRIKESIKLNKNSNQDKILSEPITIPVVFHILHLGGSENISDEQIYDQIRILNRDYQKQNEDTTNVVTAFQNNIANVGFKFVLAKIDPDGRCTNGIVRHLTSKTFWNADSIDHFRYTWPPDKYLNFYIVKSINIAPAYTFLPWHRNSRLCRCHSMRIQISRQHWNCKYC
;
A
#
# COMPACT_ATOMS: atom_id res chain seq x y z
N MET A 1 -13.13 -19.12 11.31
CA MET A 1 -11.95 -18.57 10.60
C MET A 1 -12.16 -18.88 9.11
N ARG A 2 -11.87 -17.97 8.16
CA ARG A 2 -12.27 -18.13 6.74
C ARG A 2 -11.22 -18.94 5.96
N PRO A 3 -11.59 -20.05 5.28
CA PRO A 3 -10.65 -20.97 4.63
C PRO A 3 -9.68 -20.31 3.64
N LYS A 4 -10.15 -19.31 2.88
CA LYS A 4 -9.34 -18.63 1.83
C LYS A 4 -8.15 -17.81 2.38
N TYR A 5 -8.25 -17.30 3.61
CA TYR A 5 -7.16 -16.52 4.23
C TYR A 5 -6.07 -17.45 4.79
N GLU A 6 -6.48 -18.54 5.42
CA GLU A 6 -5.54 -19.56 5.88
C GLU A 6 -4.78 -20.15 4.70
N GLU A 7 -5.46 -20.33 3.57
CA GLU A 7 -4.84 -20.79 2.32
C GLU A 7 -3.84 -19.77 1.77
N SER A 8 -4.13 -18.46 1.77
CA SER A 8 -3.16 -17.45 1.31
C SER A 8 -1.95 -17.34 2.23
N VAL A 9 -2.16 -17.38 3.55
CA VAL A 9 -1.07 -17.44 4.54
C VAL A 9 -0.25 -18.72 4.39
N LYS A 10 -0.92 -19.85 4.12
CA LYS A 10 -0.26 -21.14 3.88
C LYS A 10 0.60 -21.12 2.62
N ARG A 11 0.08 -20.60 1.49
CA ARG A 11 0.84 -20.42 0.25
C ARG A 11 2.08 -19.53 0.43
N ILE A 12 1.95 -18.43 1.18
CA ILE A 12 3.09 -17.54 1.49
C ILE A 12 4.11 -18.26 2.38
N LYS A 13 3.67 -19.03 3.38
CA LYS A 13 4.57 -19.82 4.23
C LYS A 13 5.26 -20.94 3.46
N GLU A 14 4.58 -21.55 2.50
CA GLU A 14 5.12 -22.62 1.65
C GLU A 14 6.14 -22.09 0.65
N SER A 15 5.89 -20.93 0.01
CA SER A 15 6.89 -20.30 -0.87
C SER A 15 8.16 -19.88 -0.11
N ILE A 16 8.03 -19.43 1.14
CA ILE A 16 9.17 -19.13 2.02
C ILE A 16 9.95 -20.39 2.40
N LYS A 17 9.27 -21.53 2.62
CA LYS A 17 9.92 -22.81 2.96
C LYS A 17 10.65 -23.43 1.77
N LEU A 18 10.08 -23.36 0.57
CA LEU A 18 10.71 -23.86 -0.65
C LEU A 18 12.02 -23.12 -0.95
N ASN A 19 12.07 -21.81 -0.67
CA ASN A 19 13.29 -21.01 -0.82
C ASN A 19 14.38 -21.31 0.22
N LYS A 20 14.11 -22.07 1.29
CA LYS A 20 15.11 -22.43 2.31
C LYS A 20 15.87 -23.72 2.03
N ASN A 21 15.35 -24.59 1.16
CA ASN A 21 15.95 -25.92 0.91
C ASN A 21 16.89 -25.96 -0.30
N SER A 22 16.98 -24.87 -1.06
CA SER A 22 17.92 -24.70 -2.15
C SER A 22 19.23 -24.12 -1.58
N ASN A 23 20.14 -24.99 -1.15
CA ASN A 23 21.53 -24.61 -0.88
C ASN A 23 22.20 -24.16 -2.18
N GLN A 24 22.02 -22.90 -2.50
CA GLN A 24 22.88 -22.20 -3.43
C GLN A 24 23.00 -20.78 -2.93
N ASP A 25 24.21 -20.42 -2.51
CA ASP A 25 24.70 -19.06 -2.33
C ASP A 25 24.61 -18.31 -3.68
N LYS A 26 23.38 -18.04 -4.12
CA LYS A 26 23.09 -17.17 -5.24
C LYS A 26 22.63 -15.84 -4.67
N ILE A 27 23.64 -15.00 -4.50
CA ILE A 27 23.63 -13.55 -4.65
C ILE A 27 22.33 -13.05 -5.31
N LEU A 28 21.66 -12.14 -4.58
CA LEU A 28 20.39 -11.45 -4.83
C LEU A 28 19.13 -12.24 -4.43
N SER A 29 18.78 -12.21 -3.14
CA SER A 29 17.38 -12.34 -2.76
C SER A 29 16.62 -11.21 -3.46
N GLU A 30 15.94 -11.52 -4.56
CA GLU A 30 15.11 -10.50 -5.22
C GLU A 30 14.09 -9.99 -4.18
N PRO A 31 14.02 -8.66 -3.97
CA PRO A 31 13.11 -8.11 -2.99
C PRO A 31 11.68 -8.47 -3.38
N ILE A 32 10.94 -9.03 -2.43
CA ILE A 32 9.52 -9.38 -2.60
C ILE A 32 8.80 -8.14 -3.15
N THR A 33 8.11 -8.29 -4.26
CA THR A 33 7.48 -7.14 -4.92
C THR A 33 6.00 -7.09 -4.56
N ILE A 34 5.57 -5.99 -3.96
CA ILE A 34 4.17 -5.74 -3.60
C ILE A 34 3.54 -4.87 -4.70
N PRO A 35 2.57 -5.39 -5.47
CA PRO A 35 1.85 -4.61 -6.45
C PRO A 35 0.96 -3.56 -5.77
N VAL A 36 1.11 -2.30 -6.17
CA VAL A 36 0.40 -1.16 -5.61
C VAL A 36 -0.52 -0.55 -6.67
N VAL A 37 -1.72 -0.19 -6.27
CA VAL A 37 -2.66 0.60 -7.09
C VAL A 37 -3.10 1.85 -6.34
N PHE A 38 -3.08 2.99 -7.02
CA PHE A 38 -3.60 4.25 -6.52
C PHE A 38 -4.95 4.56 -7.16
N HIS A 39 -5.97 4.74 -6.32
CA HIS A 39 -7.31 5.17 -6.69
C HIS A 39 -7.49 6.63 -6.32
N ILE A 40 -7.58 7.50 -7.31
CA ILE A 40 -7.69 8.96 -7.14
C ILE A 40 -9.14 9.34 -7.39
N LEU A 41 -9.85 9.78 -6.36
CA LEU A 41 -11.23 10.26 -6.50
C LEU A 41 -11.21 11.78 -6.56
N HIS A 42 -11.64 12.33 -7.70
CA HIS A 42 -11.55 13.75 -7.97
C HIS A 42 -12.77 14.31 -8.71
N LEU A 43 -12.93 15.63 -8.64
CA LEU A 43 -13.84 16.43 -9.46
C LEU A 43 -13.06 17.30 -10.48
N GLY A 44 -11.80 16.93 -10.74
CA GLY A 44 -10.88 17.72 -11.57
C GLY A 44 -10.21 18.85 -10.79
N GLY A 45 -10.42 18.89 -9.48
CA GLY A 45 -9.82 19.87 -8.60
C GLY A 45 -8.44 19.44 -8.10
N SER A 46 -8.11 20.03 -6.97
CA SER A 46 -6.82 19.93 -6.30
C SER A 46 -6.44 18.48 -5.94
N GLU A 47 -7.42 17.62 -5.68
CA GLU A 47 -7.26 16.21 -5.33
C GLU A 47 -6.80 15.31 -6.51
N ASN A 48 -6.85 15.82 -7.75
CA ASN A 48 -6.30 15.16 -8.92
C ASN A 48 -4.77 15.32 -8.98
N ILE A 49 -4.05 14.65 -8.08
CA ILE A 49 -2.59 14.77 -7.99
C ILE A 49 -1.88 14.28 -9.24
N SER A 50 -0.69 14.79 -9.57
CA SER A 50 0.01 14.41 -10.79
C SER A 50 0.62 13.00 -10.69
N ASP A 51 0.93 12.37 -11.83
CA ASP A 51 1.58 11.05 -11.85
C ASP A 51 2.98 11.13 -11.19
N GLU A 52 3.68 12.25 -11.34
CA GLU A 52 5.00 12.49 -10.74
C GLU A 52 4.94 12.43 -9.21
N GLN A 53 3.88 12.98 -8.60
CA GLN A 53 3.68 12.92 -7.15
C GLN A 53 3.48 11.47 -6.67
N ILE A 54 2.84 10.63 -7.48
CA ILE A 54 2.62 9.21 -7.16
C ILE A 54 3.93 8.43 -7.29
N TYR A 55 4.69 8.67 -8.37
CA TYR A 55 6.02 8.06 -8.54
C TYR A 55 6.96 8.45 -7.40
N ASP A 56 6.91 9.71 -6.96
CA ASP A 56 7.69 10.18 -5.82
C ASP A 56 7.30 9.48 -4.52
N GLN A 57 6.00 9.26 -4.29
CA GLN A 57 5.53 8.52 -3.12
C GLN A 57 6.01 7.06 -3.13
N ILE A 58 6.00 6.38 -4.29
CA ILE A 58 6.55 5.03 -4.42
C ILE A 58 8.07 5.02 -4.16
N ARG A 59 8.78 6.04 -4.64
CA ARG A 59 10.22 6.22 -4.37
C ARG A 59 10.49 6.37 -2.87
N ILE A 60 9.73 7.23 -2.18
CA ILE A 60 9.82 7.43 -0.73
C ILE A 60 9.53 6.12 0.02
N LEU A 61 8.45 5.42 -0.34
CA LEU A 61 8.12 4.13 0.30
C LEU A 61 9.23 3.10 0.12
N ASN A 62 9.81 2.99 -1.08
CA ASN A 62 10.92 2.07 -1.31
C ASN A 62 12.17 2.48 -0.54
N ARG A 63 12.50 3.78 -0.51
CA ARG A 63 13.61 4.30 0.29
C ARG A 63 13.47 3.90 1.77
N ASP A 64 12.29 4.17 2.33
CA ASP A 64 11.98 3.97 3.75
C ASP A 64 12.01 2.49 4.15
N TYR A 65 11.44 1.60 3.32
CA TYR A 65 11.34 0.16 3.61
C TYR A 65 12.58 -0.64 3.21
N GLN A 66 13.48 -0.07 2.42
CA GLN A 66 14.77 -0.69 2.06
C GLN A 66 15.94 -0.21 2.91
N LYS A 67 15.69 0.58 3.97
CA LYS A 67 16.74 1.19 4.80
C LYS A 67 17.70 2.07 3.97
N GLN A 68 17.20 2.70 2.91
CA GLN A 68 17.98 3.64 2.08
C GLN A 68 17.85 5.08 2.59
N ASN A 69 17.45 5.26 3.85
CA ASN A 69 17.25 6.58 4.46
C ASN A 69 18.60 7.08 4.96
N GLU A 70 19.04 8.24 4.47
CA GLU A 70 20.27 8.89 4.93
C GLU A 70 20.22 9.24 6.43
N ASP A 71 19.01 9.45 6.98
CA ASP A 71 18.74 9.70 8.40
C ASP A 71 18.96 8.50 9.33
N THR A 72 19.38 7.35 8.81
CA THR A 72 19.78 6.19 9.64
C THR A 72 21.00 6.47 10.52
N THR A 73 21.75 7.54 10.22
CA THR A 73 22.88 8.04 11.01
C THR A 73 22.46 8.82 12.26
N ASN A 74 21.24 9.37 12.28
CA ASN A 74 20.67 10.15 13.40
C ASN A 74 19.90 9.28 14.41
N VAL A 75 19.89 7.96 14.22
CA VAL A 75 19.21 7.04 15.13
C VAL A 75 20.00 6.94 16.44
N VAL A 76 19.33 7.26 17.56
CA VAL A 76 19.88 7.13 18.91
C VAL A 76 20.49 5.74 19.08
N THR A 77 21.73 5.69 19.61
CA THR A 77 22.58 4.49 19.64
C THR A 77 21.87 3.24 20.15
N ALA A 78 20.95 3.38 21.11
CA ALA A 78 20.14 2.29 21.66
C ALA A 78 19.26 1.55 20.62
N PHE A 79 18.90 2.18 19.51
CA PHE A 79 17.99 1.63 18.49
C PHE A 79 18.70 1.26 17.17
N GLN A 80 20.02 1.45 17.07
CA GLN A 80 20.78 1.14 15.85
C GLN A 80 20.67 -0.34 15.44
N ASN A 81 20.55 -1.24 16.41
CA ASN A 81 20.37 -2.69 16.16
C ASN A 81 18.97 -3.06 15.65
N ASN A 82 17.99 -2.16 15.70
CA ASN A 82 16.60 -2.42 15.27
C ASN A 82 16.32 -1.92 13.85
N ILE A 83 17.30 -1.35 13.16
CA ILE A 83 17.11 -0.83 11.80
C ILE A 83 17.19 -1.99 10.81
N ALA A 84 16.05 -2.43 10.29
CA ALA A 84 15.94 -3.54 9.36
C ALA A 84 15.64 -3.08 7.93
N ASN A 85 16.27 -3.74 6.95
CA ASN A 85 15.74 -3.80 5.59
C ASN A 85 14.62 -4.84 5.59
N VAL A 86 13.42 -4.44 5.17
CA VAL A 86 12.23 -5.30 5.27
C VAL A 86 12.18 -6.37 4.17
N GLY A 87 13.06 -6.28 3.15
CA GLY A 87 13.23 -7.30 2.12
C GLY A 87 12.13 -7.30 1.04
N PHE A 88 11.34 -6.23 0.95
CA PHE A 88 10.34 -6.04 -0.10
C PHE A 88 10.39 -4.65 -0.72
N LYS A 89 9.78 -4.50 -1.90
CA LYS A 89 9.63 -3.24 -2.63
C LYS A 89 8.19 -3.05 -3.10
N PHE A 90 7.75 -1.82 -3.11
CA PHE A 90 6.49 -1.39 -3.71
C PHE A 90 6.72 -1.08 -5.19
N VAL A 91 5.87 -1.62 -6.05
CA VAL A 91 5.83 -1.25 -7.47
C VAL A 91 4.41 -0.98 -7.88
N LEU A 92 4.22 -0.04 -8.82
CA LEU A 92 2.91 0.14 -9.43
C LEU A 92 2.52 -1.12 -10.20
N ALA A 93 1.26 -1.49 -10.06
CA ALA A 93 0.69 -2.63 -10.76
C ALA A 93 0.79 -2.43 -12.28
N LYS A 94 1.33 -3.43 -12.97
CA LYS A 94 1.41 -3.44 -14.44
C LYS A 94 0.23 -4.16 -15.11
N ILE A 95 -0.47 -4.98 -14.33
CA ILE A 95 -1.60 -5.78 -14.76
C ILE A 95 -2.76 -5.53 -13.80
N ASP A 96 -3.92 -5.20 -14.36
CA ASP A 96 -5.15 -4.98 -13.61
C ASP A 96 -5.81 -6.32 -13.20
N PRO A 97 -6.89 -6.30 -12.39
CA PRO A 97 -7.56 -7.52 -11.94
C PRO A 97 -8.15 -8.37 -13.06
N ASP A 98 -8.43 -7.77 -14.22
CA ASP A 98 -8.98 -8.42 -15.41
C ASP A 98 -7.89 -8.93 -16.36
N GLY A 99 -6.61 -8.73 -16.02
CA GLY A 99 -5.46 -9.17 -16.81
C GLY A 99 -5.01 -8.19 -17.88
N ARG A 100 -5.50 -6.94 -17.89
CA ARG A 100 -5.12 -5.91 -18.87
C ARG A 100 -3.93 -5.09 -18.37
N CYS A 101 -3.16 -4.55 -19.32
CA CYS A 101 -2.04 -3.66 -18.99
C CYS A 101 -2.54 -2.36 -18.35
N THR A 102 -1.86 -1.93 -17.29
CA THR A 102 -2.15 -0.70 -16.53
C THR A 102 -0.86 -0.08 -16.03
N ASN A 103 -0.92 1.21 -15.68
CA ASN A 103 0.16 1.92 -14.97
C ASN A 103 -0.04 1.91 -13.45
N GLY A 104 -1.10 1.25 -12.94
CA GLY A 104 -1.40 1.17 -11.51
C GLY A 104 -1.98 2.45 -10.92
N ILE A 105 -2.37 3.41 -11.76
CA ILE A 105 -2.98 4.68 -11.37
C ILE A 105 -4.36 4.75 -11.99
N VAL A 106 -5.39 4.76 -11.16
CA VAL A 106 -6.79 4.80 -11.59
C VAL A 106 -7.42 6.09 -11.09
N ARG A 107 -7.91 6.90 -12.03
CA ARG A 107 -8.55 8.20 -11.75
C ARG A 107 -10.06 8.07 -11.93
N HIS A 108 -10.80 8.38 -10.88
CA HIS A 108 -12.25 8.32 -10.83
C HIS A 108 -12.81 9.74 -10.73
N LEU A 109 -13.50 10.18 -11.79
CA LEU A 109 -14.28 11.41 -11.76
C LEU A 109 -15.56 11.17 -10.94
N THR A 110 -15.59 11.63 -9.70
CA THR A 110 -16.70 11.37 -8.77
C THR A 110 -16.84 12.47 -7.72
N SER A 111 -18.07 12.76 -7.30
CA SER A 111 -18.36 13.67 -6.19
C SER A 111 -17.97 13.12 -4.81
N LYS A 112 -17.60 11.83 -4.74
CA LYS A 112 -17.13 11.15 -3.52
C LYS A 112 -15.69 11.55 -3.12
N THR A 113 -15.37 12.84 -3.20
CA THR A 113 -14.07 13.39 -2.82
C THR A 113 -13.95 13.65 -1.32
N PHE A 114 -15.08 13.72 -0.62
CA PHE A 114 -15.16 13.66 0.84
C PHE A 114 -15.39 12.21 1.26
N TRP A 115 -14.41 11.64 1.96
CA TRP A 115 -14.45 10.24 2.34
C TRP A 115 -15.00 10.06 3.74
N ASN A 116 -16.09 9.30 3.86
CA ASN A 116 -16.58 8.81 5.15
C ASN A 116 -16.02 7.41 5.41
N ALA A 117 -15.20 7.28 6.44
CA ALA A 117 -14.55 6.01 6.77
C ALA A 117 -15.49 4.86 7.11
N ASP A 118 -16.70 5.17 7.57
CA ASP A 118 -17.73 4.20 7.93
C ASP A 118 -18.60 3.78 6.72
N SER A 119 -18.47 4.48 5.59
CA SER A 119 -19.28 4.21 4.40
C SER A 119 -18.60 3.22 3.47
N ILE A 120 -19.24 2.06 3.29
CA ILE A 120 -18.75 0.98 2.41
C ILE A 120 -18.72 1.39 0.92
N ASP A 121 -19.56 2.34 0.53
CA ASP A 121 -19.76 2.77 -0.85
C ASP A 121 -18.54 3.51 -1.44
N HIS A 122 -17.62 3.97 -0.58
CA HIS A 122 -16.34 4.53 -1.04
C HIS A 122 -15.33 3.44 -1.48
N PHE A 123 -15.49 2.19 -1.04
CA PHE A 123 -14.59 1.08 -1.39
C PHE A 123 -14.97 0.33 -2.67
N ARG A 124 -15.95 0.84 -3.43
CA ARG A 124 -16.44 0.25 -4.70
C ARG A 124 -15.31 -0.06 -5.69
N TYR A 125 -14.25 0.74 -5.71
CA TYR A 125 -13.16 0.63 -6.67
C TYR A 125 -12.01 -0.27 -6.21
N THR A 126 -12.12 -0.93 -5.04
CA THR A 126 -11.05 -1.76 -4.47
C THR A 126 -10.71 -2.92 -5.40
N TRP A 127 -9.44 -3.02 -5.80
CA TRP A 127 -8.89 -4.20 -6.47
C TRP A 127 -8.68 -5.36 -5.49
N PRO A 128 -8.60 -6.62 -5.97
CA PRO A 128 -8.46 -7.80 -5.13
C PRO A 128 -7.33 -7.64 -4.10
N PRO A 129 -7.67 -7.52 -2.81
CA PRO A 129 -6.71 -7.12 -1.78
C PRO A 129 -5.75 -8.23 -1.35
N ASP A 130 -6.01 -9.45 -1.81
CA ASP A 130 -5.10 -10.59 -1.71
C ASP A 130 -3.97 -10.54 -2.75
N LYS A 131 -4.06 -9.63 -3.74
CA LYS A 131 -3.08 -9.45 -4.81
C LYS A 131 -2.48 -8.05 -4.89
N TYR A 132 -3.24 -7.02 -4.50
CA TYR A 132 -2.86 -5.62 -4.64
C TYR A 132 -2.99 -4.85 -3.32
N LEU A 133 -2.00 -4.01 -3.04
CA LEU A 133 -2.10 -2.98 -2.02
C LEU A 133 -2.83 -1.77 -2.61
N ASN A 134 -3.96 -1.40 -2.00
CA ASN A 134 -4.82 -0.34 -2.51
C ASN A 134 -4.59 0.97 -1.73
N PHE A 135 -4.20 2.03 -2.43
CA PHE A 135 -4.16 3.40 -1.92
C PHE A 135 -5.35 4.20 -2.43
N TYR A 136 -5.96 5.01 -1.57
CA TYR A 136 -6.99 5.97 -1.95
C TYR A 136 -6.52 7.40 -1.68
N ILE A 137 -6.65 8.25 -2.70
CA ILE A 137 -6.36 9.67 -2.62
C ILE A 137 -7.66 10.43 -2.81
N VAL A 138 -7.99 11.27 -1.83
CA VAL A 138 -9.22 12.04 -1.75
C VAL A 138 -8.95 13.44 -1.23
N LYS A 139 -9.94 14.34 -1.38
CA LYS A 139 -9.82 15.72 -0.93
C LYS A 139 -9.75 15.81 0.60
N SER A 140 -10.63 15.09 1.29
CA SER A 140 -10.62 15.01 2.75
C SER A 140 -11.29 13.74 3.25
N ILE A 141 -10.96 13.38 4.49
CA ILE A 141 -11.50 12.22 5.21
C ILE A 141 -12.10 12.77 6.51
N ASN A 142 -13.26 12.23 6.92
CA ASN A 142 -14.01 12.75 8.06
C ASN A 142 -13.36 12.53 9.44
N ILE A 143 -12.44 11.57 9.57
CA ILE A 143 -11.89 11.15 10.87
C ILE A 143 -10.43 11.53 11.11
N ALA A 144 -9.63 11.67 10.05
CA ALA A 144 -8.17 11.78 10.15
C ALA A 144 -7.55 12.21 8.81
N PRO A 145 -6.31 12.73 8.77
CA PRO A 145 -5.63 13.02 7.51
C PRO A 145 -5.27 11.75 6.74
N ALA A 146 -5.11 10.62 7.43
CA ALA A 146 -4.92 9.32 6.81
C ALA A 146 -5.38 8.21 7.77
N TYR A 147 -5.73 7.05 7.23
CA TYR A 147 -5.97 5.86 8.03
C TYR A 147 -5.67 4.58 7.26
N THR A 148 -5.44 3.49 7.99
CA THR A 148 -5.17 2.17 7.42
C THR A 148 -6.01 1.09 8.09
N PHE A 149 -6.42 0.10 7.31
CA PHE A 149 -7.06 -1.09 7.86
C PHE A 149 -6.01 -2.12 8.24
N LEU A 150 -6.00 -2.48 9.52
CA LEU A 150 -5.19 -3.60 10.00
C LEU A 150 -5.72 -4.92 9.44
N PRO A 151 -4.85 -5.93 9.27
CA PRO A 151 -5.25 -7.26 8.81
C PRO A 151 -6.35 -7.93 9.66
N TRP A 152 -6.56 -7.51 10.92
CA TRP A 152 -7.41 -8.19 11.91
C TRP A 152 -8.67 -7.43 12.39
N HIS A 153 -9.11 -6.34 11.76
CA HIS A 153 -10.23 -5.55 12.34
C HIS A 153 -11.58 -6.32 12.38
N ARG A 154 -12.07 -6.63 13.59
CA ARG A 154 -13.42 -7.13 13.89
C ARG A 154 -14.40 -5.95 14.03
N ASN A 155 -15.16 -5.63 12.99
CA ASN A 155 -16.45 -4.96 13.22
C ASN A 155 -17.49 -5.41 12.16
N SER A 156 -18.62 -5.91 12.63
CA SER A 156 -19.59 -6.77 11.93
C SER A 156 -20.43 -6.09 10.83
N ARG A 157 -20.13 -4.83 10.49
CA ARG A 157 -20.74 -4.12 9.34
C ARG A 157 -19.75 -3.89 8.18
N LEU A 158 -18.45 -4.10 8.42
CA LEU A 158 -17.35 -3.91 7.45
C LEU A 158 -16.73 -5.24 6.99
N CYS A 159 -17.41 -6.37 7.23
CA CYS A 159 -16.92 -7.71 6.93
C CYS A 159 -16.98 -8.10 5.44
N ARG A 160 -16.28 -7.38 4.56
CA ARG A 160 -15.95 -7.90 3.22
C ARG A 160 -14.54 -7.68 2.72
N CYS A 161 -13.62 -7.12 3.49
CA CYS A 161 -12.30 -6.80 2.94
C CYS A 161 -11.18 -7.10 3.94
N HIS A 162 -10.52 -8.24 3.74
CA HIS A 162 -9.23 -8.57 4.37
C HIS A 162 -8.12 -7.72 3.72
N SER A 163 -8.25 -6.40 3.76
CA SER A 163 -7.46 -5.49 2.93
C SER A 163 -6.63 -4.55 3.78
N MET A 164 -5.32 -4.63 3.64
CA MET A 164 -4.44 -3.51 3.93
C MET A 164 -4.80 -2.41 2.91
N ARG A 165 -5.27 -1.27 3.40
CA ARG A 165 -5.67 -0.12 2.58
C ARG A 165 -5.14 1.10 3.26
N ILE A 166 -4.55 2.01 2.50
CA ILE A 166 -4.05 3.26 3.05
C ILE A 166 -4.78 4.39 2.36
N GLN A 167 -5.30 5.30 3.16
CA GLN A 167 -6.14 6.39 2.70
C GLN A 167 -5.50 7.67 3.12
N ILE A 168 -5.28 8.58 2.18
CA ILE A 168 -4.52 9.80 2.42
C ILE A 168 -5.33 10.98 1.89
N SER A 169 -5.68 11.89 2.79
CA SER A 169 -6.25 13.20 2.48
C SER A 169 -5.17 14.12 1.92
N ARG A 170 -5.52 14.95 0.94
CA ARG A 170 -4.57 15.90 0.35
C ARG A 170 -4.09 17.00 1.31
N GLN A 171 -4.71 17.17 2.49
CA GLN A 171 -4.38 18.26 3.43
C GLN A 171 -2.91 18.28 3.91
N HIS A 172 -2.09 17.26 3.63
CA HIS A 172 -0.66 17.22 4.00
C HIS A 172 0.33 16.98 2.84
N TRP A 173 -0.11 16.93 1.57
CA TRP A 173 0.81 16.76 0.43
C TRP A 173 1.70 17.99 0.17
N ASN A 174 1.52 19.07 0.93
CA ASN A 174 2.35 20.27 0.89
C ASN A 174 3.44 20.33 1.98
N CYS A 175 3.61 19.30 2.81
CA CYS A 175 4.75 19.24 3.73
C CYS A 175 6.01 18.80 2.98
N LYS A 176 6.56 19.71 2.17
CA LYS A 176 7.99 19.71 1.90
C LYS A 176 8.66 20.12 3.22
N TYR A 177 9.48 19.23 3.76
CA TYR A 177 10.58 19.49 4.70
C TYR A 177 10.47 20.80 5.52
N CYS A 178 10.12 20.66 6.79
CA CYS A 178 10.61 21.51 7.88
C CYS A 178 11.11 20.59 8.98
#